data_AF-A0A1V5PAT6-F1
#
_entry.id   AF-A0A1V5PAT6-F1
#
_cell.length_a   1.000
_cell.length_b   1.000
_cell.length_c   1.000
_cell.angle_alpha   90.00
_cell.angle_beta   90.00
_cell.angle_gamma   90.00
#
_symmetry.space_group_name_H-M   'P 1'
#
loop_
_entity.id
_entity.type
_entity.pdbx_description
1 polymer ?
#
loop_
_entity_poly.entity_id
_entity_poly.type
_entity_poly.pdbx_seq_one_letter_code
_entity_poly.pdbx_strand_id
1 'polypeptide(L)'
;MSDGYLYMVSMQKGGSDTLSARLRFKAISAKETKIEFLTEKALDYNGKEQGSAKLSLSLNILALPQEPKTPPIDYSTRGVLALNVKDAEENMFILRSLENVTLPSRYSPKAFTYHGEAVAAAVVEESDAPMLLYLTNASGSLAGYYIYNDANDYLYPYSTISSASKTYILLEPDGNVERPEGFVETTLEIDGKAYPALKAQDAQGDVYLLYGRNPKGELGYYMYSFEDDSLIRYAVLPVRPVAPTFAQEEPEPAPVEEQPAPPEPEQIDTLVFNKTMFYIVSGSFAILFCTVLGLLIVNLKRDAQRRQRAALRRAELERAYPEQPSQ
;
A
#
# COMPACT_ATOMS: atom_id res chain seq x y z
N MET A 1 9.26 -20.41 34.05
CA MET A 1 8.13 -20.21 34.98
C MET A 1 8.66 -20.56 36.36
N SER A 2 8.65 -19.64 37.33
CA SER A 2 8.91 -20.05 38.71
C SER A 2 7.66 -20.74 39.24
N ASP A 3 7.85 -21.69 40.14
CA ASP A 3 6.82 -22.49 40.81
C ASP A 3 5.97 -21.69 41.83
N GLY A 4 6.19 -20.37 41.91
CA GLY A 4 5.44 -19.48 42.79
C GLY A 4 5.96 -19.44 44.23
N TYR A 5 7.07 -20.13 44.53
CA TYR A 5 7.69 -20.10 45.86
C TYR A 5 8.96 -19.26 45.86
N LEU A 6 9.18 -18.54 46.97
CA LEU A 6 10.43 -17.82 47.22
C LEU A 6 10.92 -18.19 48.62
N TYR A 7 12.07 -18.87 48.68
CA TYR A 7 12.73 -19.22 49.93
C TYR A 7 13.70 -18.12 50.34
N MET A 8 13.64 -17.69 51.59
CA MET A 8 14.52 -16.67 52.15
C MET A 8 15.13 -17.17 53.46
N VAL A 9 16.43 -16.95 53.64
CA VAL A 9 17.16 -17.27 54.86
C VAL A 9 17.91 -16.02 55.30
N SER A 10 17.82 -15.69 56.59
CA SER A 10 18.62 -14.62 57.21
C SER A 10 19.57 -15.24 58.22
N MET A 11 20.86 -14.90 58.11
CA MET A 11 21.87 -15.21 59.11
C MET A 11 22.71 -13.95 59.33
N GLN A 12 22.68 -13.39 60.54
CA GLN A 12 23.49 -12.24 60.91
C GLN A 12 24.33 -12.54 62.15
N LYS A 13 25.58 -12.06 62.16
CA LYS A 13 26.50 -12.20 63.29
C LYS A 13 26.05 -11.28 64.42
N GLY A 14 25.71 -11.84 65.58
CA GLY A 14 25.05 -11.12 66.67
C GLY A 14 23.52 -11.10 66.60
N GLY A 15 22.97 -11.85 65.62
CA GLY A 15 21.57 -12.15 65.33
C GLY A 15 20.66 -10.98 65.04
N SER A 16 19.58 -11.29 64.32
CA SER A 16 18.51 -10.35 63.99
C SER A 16 17.20 -11.02 64.31
N ASP A 17 16.32 -10.30 64.97
CA ASP A 17 14.92 -10.67 65.20
C ASP A 17 14.02 -10.33 64.00
N THR A 18 14.58 -9.72 62.95
CA THR A 18 13.83 -9.28 61.77
C THR A 18 14.45 -9.77 60.45
N LEU A 19 13.56 -10.20 59.53
CA LEU A 19 13.85 -10.42 58.13
C LEU A 19 12.93 -9.50 57.31
N SER A 20 13.51 -8.62 56.50
CA SER A 20 12.76 -7.69 55.65
C SER A 20 13.08 -7.92 54.18
N ALA A 21 12.04 -7.95 53.34
CA ALA A 21 12.16 -8.10 51.90
C ALA A 21 11.16 -7.19 51.19
N ARG A 22 11.56 -6.63 50.03
CA ARG A 22 10.64 -5.89 49.15
C ARG A 22 10.47 -6.67 47.86
N LEU A 23 9.25 -7.15 47.63
CA LEU A 23 8.88 -7.89 46.42
C LEU A 23 8.06 -6.98 45.51
N ARG A 24 8.31 -7.05 44.20
CA ARG A 24 7.55 -6.34 43.16
C ARG A 24 7.02 -7.35 42.16
N PHE A 25 5.72 -7.27 41.88
CA PHE A 25 5.04 -8.15 40.93
C PHE A 25 4.34 -7.30 39.87
N LYS A 26 4.25 -7.82 38.65
CA LYS A 26 3.40 -7.25 37.59
C LYS A 26 2.12 -8.08 37.52
N ALA A 27 0.98 -7.43 37.73
CA ALA A 27 -0.31 -8.06 37.49
C ALA A 27 -0.46 -8.37 35.99
N ILE A 28 -0.82 -9.61 35.66
CA ILE A 28 -1.03 -10.06 34.27
C ILE A 28 -2.51 -10.26 33.94
N SER A 29 -3.38 -10.34 34.94
CA SER A 29 -4.83 -10.47 34.77
C SER A 29 -5.57 -10.01 36.03
N ALA A 30 -6.84 -9.67 35.87
CA ALA A 30 -7.74 -9.33 36.97
C ALA A 30 -8.21 -10.60 37.69
N LYS A 31 -7.77 -10.77 38.94
CA LYS A 31 -8.11 -11.93 39.77
C LYS A 31 -7.80 -11.65 41.24
N GLU A 32 -8.56 -12.30 42.12
CA GLU A 32 -8.16 -12.43 43.52
C GLU A 32 -6.95 -13.37 43.64
N THR A 33 -5.88 -12.87 44.24
CA THR A 33 -4.61 -13.57 44.40
C THR A 33 -4.26 -13.64 45.88
N LYS A 34 -3.83 -14.82 46.33
CA LYS A 34 -3.40 -15.06 47.71
C LYS A 34 -1.88 -15.14 47.78
N ILE A 35 -1.29 -14.38 48.69
CA ILE A 35 0.13 -14.48 49.07
C ILE A 35 0.19 -15.12 50.44
N GLU A 36 0.95 -16.21 50.57
CA GLU A 36 1.19 -16.89 51.85
C GLU A 36 2.66 -16.74 52.25
N PHE A 37 2.89 -16.39 53.51
CA PHE A 37 4.20 -16.39 54.13
C PHE A 37 4.24 -17.51 55.15
N LEU A 38 5.22 -18.40 55.01
CA LEU A 38 5.47 -19.50 55.93
C LEU A 38 6.90 -19.39 56.46
N THR A 39 7.04 -19.25 57.78
CA THR A 39 8.30 -19.46 58.47
C THR A 39 8.35 -20.91 58.90
N GLU A 40 9.08 -21.73 58.15
CA GLU A 40 9.19 -23.17 58.45
C GLU A 40 9.97 -23.42 59.74
N LYS A 41 11.07 -22.68 59.97
CA LYS A 41 11.92 -22.80 61.15
C LYS A 41 12.53 -21.45 61.54
N ALA A 42 12.42 -21.11 62.81
CA ALA A 42 13.24 -20.09 63.47
C ALA A 42 14.19 -20.79 64.45
N LEU A 43 15.49 -20.49 64.40
CA LEU A 43 16.50 -21.07 65.29
C LEU A 43 17.11 -19.98 66.18
N ASP A 44 17.38 -20.29 67.45
CA ASP A 44 18.21 -19.44 68.30
C ASP A 44 19.71 -19.65 68.06
N TYR A 45 20.56 -18.87 68.75
CA TYR A 45 22.03 -18.97 68.64
C TYR A 45 22.61 -20.34 68.99
N ASN A 46 21.87 -21.13 69.77
CA ASN A 46 22.27 -22.47 70.18
C ASN A 46 21.75 -23.54 69.22
N GLY A 47 21.11 -23.13 68.11
CA GLY A 47 20.54 -24.03 67.11
C GLY A 47 19.23 -24.68 67.55
N LYS A 48 18.58 -24.19 68.62
CA LYS A 48 17.31 -24.72 69.08
C LYS A 48 16.16 -24.05 68.33
N GLU A 49 15.21 -24.85 67.85
CA GLU A 49 14.00 -24.37 67.19
C GLU A 49 13.11 -23.57 68.14
N GLN A 50 12.73 -22.37 67.71
CA GLN A 50 11.92 -21.40 68.46
C GLN A 50 10.47 -21.32 67.96
N GLY A 51 10.16 -21.99 66.83
CA GLY A 51 8.81 -22.14 66.32
C GLY A 51 8.67 -21.88 64.82
N SER A 52 7.41 -21.84 64.38
CA SER A 52 6.97 -21.55 63.01
C SER A 52 5.85 -20.52 63.03
N ALA A 53 5.68 -19.80 61.92
CA ALA A 53 4.64 -18.78 61.77
C ALA A 53 4.03 -18.86 60.36
N LYS A 54 2.73 -18.55 60.25
CA LYS A 54 2.02 -18.45 58.97
C LYS A 54 1.22 -17.16 58.90
N LEU A 55 1.36 -16.44 57.80
CA LEU A 55 0.59 -15.24 57.47
C LEU A 55 0.03 -15.37 56.06
N SER A 56 -1.16 -14.83 55.81
CA SER A 56 -1.71 -14.77 54.46
C SER A 56 -2.29 -13.39 54.16
N LEU A 57 -2.08 -12.91 52.95
CA LEU A 57 -2.63 -11.69 52.39
C LEU A 57 -3.43 -12.02 51.14
N SER A 58 -4.63 -11.44 51.02
CA SER A 58 -5.46 -11.55 49.83
C SER A 58 -5.44 -10.21 49.10
N LEU A 59 -5.13 -10.23 47.81
CA LEU A 59 -5.06 -9.07 46.92
C LEU A 59 -6.11 -9.22 45.83
N ASN A 60 -7.02 -8.26 45.73
CA ASN A 60 -7.99 -8.22 44.64
C ASN A 60 -7.48 -7.30 43.52
N ILE A 61 -7.10 -7.89 42.38
CA ILE A 61 -6.68 -7.13 41.19
C ILE A 61 -7.92 -6.86 40.36
N LEU A 62 -8.37 -5.61 40.33
CA LEU A 62 -9.52 -5.19 39.54
C LEU A 62 -9.19 -5.17 38.05
N ALA A 63 -10.19 -5.51 37.24
CA ALA A 63 -10.12 -5.29 35.81
C ALA A 63 -10.08 -3.78 35.52
N LEU A 64 -9.27 -3.38 34.55
CA LEU A 64 -9.34 -2.03 34.02
C LEU A 64 -10.78 -1.78 33.53
N PRO A 65 -11.36 -0.59 33.75
CA PRO A 65 -12.64 -0.23 33.18
C PRO A 65 -12.60 -0.47 31.67
N GLN A 66 -13.54 -1.26 31.14
CA GLN A 66 -13.68 -1.34 29.69
C GLN A 66 -14.20 0.00 29.19
N GLU A 67 -13.56 0.57 28.16
CA GLU A 67 -14.12 1.71 27.45
C GLU A 67 -15.55 1.35 26.99
N PRO A 68 -16.52 2.28 27.11
CA PRO A 68 -17.88 2.03 26.67
C PRO A 68 -17.86 1.65 25.19
N LYS A 69 -18.25 0.40 24.87
CA LYS A 69 -18.41 -0.05 23.48
C LYS A 69 -19.54 0.75 22.86
N THR A 70 -19.22 1.65 21.94
CA THR A 70 -20.20 2.24 21.02
C THR A 70 -21.02 1.10 20.40
N PRO A 71 -22.35 1.19 20.36
CA PRO A 71 -23.16 0.17 19.70
C PRO A 71 -22.69 0.00 18.24
N PRO A 72 -22.65 -1.24 17.72
CA PRO A 72 -22.24 -1.48 16.34
C PRO A 72 -23.09 -0.65 15.38
N ILE A 73 -22.44 0.00 14.41
CA ILE A 73 -23.15 0.71 13.36
C ILE A 73 -23.73 -0.33 12.40
N ASP A 74 -25.03 -0.26 12.15
CA ASP A 74 -25.70 -1.02 11.10
C ASP A 74 -25.88 -0.13 9.86
N TYR A 75 -25.07 -0.39 8.84
CA TYR A 75 -25.08 0.36 7.58
C TYR A 75 -26.26 -0.01 6.67
N SER A 76 -26.96 -1.12 6.91
CA SER A 76 -28.14 -1.48 6.13
C SER A 76 -29.30 -0.48 6.29
N THR A 77 -29.35 0.20 7.44
CA THR A 77 -30.36 1.23 7.75
C THR A 77 -29.91 2.65 7.42
N ARG A 78 -28.61 2.86 7.19
CA ARG A 78 -28.01 4.19 7.00
C ARG A 78 -27.56 4.45 5.57
N GLY A 79 -27.18 3.40 4.85
CA GLY A 79 -26.75 3.47 3.46
C GLY A 79 -27.88 3.26 2.46
N VAL A 80 -27.51 3.19 1.19
CA VAL A 80 -28.38 2.85 0.06
C VAL A 80 -27.92 1.52 -0.51
N LEU A 81 -28.81 0.56 -0.73
CA LEU A 81 -28.45 -0.74 -1.31
C LEU A 81 -27.77 -0.55 -2.67
N ALA A 82 -26.55 -1.08 -2.83
CA ALA A 82 -25.82 -1.11 -4.08
C ALA A 82 -26.27 -2.30 -4.94
N LEU A 83 -26.40 -2.08 -6.24
CA LEU A 83 -26.78 -3.11 -7.22
C LEU A 83 -25.59 -3.46 -8.12
N ASN A 84 -25.57 -4.69 -8.65
CA ASN A 84 -24.58 -5.19 -9.61
C ASN A 84 -23.12 -4.95 -9.17
N VAL A 85 -22.83 -5.22 -7.90
CA VAL A 85 -21.48 -5.10 -7.35
C VAL A 85 -20.67 -6.34 -7.73
N LYS A 86 -19.52 -6.14 -8.38
CA LYS A 86 -18.59 -7.18 -8.76
C LYS A 86 -18.17 -8.02 -7.56
N ASP A 87 -18.25 -9.33 -7.70
CA ASP A 87 -17.79 -10.33 -6.73
C ASP A 87 -18.39 -10.15 -5.32
N ALA A 88 -19.54 -9.47 -5.19
CA ALA A 88 -20.20 -9.29 -3.91
C ALA A 88 -20.96 -10.56 -3.49
N GLU A 89 -20.52 -11.18 -2.40
CA GLU A 89 -21.18 -12.35 -1.79
C GLU A 89 -22.35 -11.94 -0.86
N GLU A 90 -22.38 -10.68 -0.43
CA GLU A 90 -23.40 -10.13 0.46
C GLU A 90 -23.85 -8.73 0.02
N ASN A 91 -24.96 -8.27 0.59
CA ASN A 91 -25.50 -6.93 0.28
C ASN A 91 -24.52 -5.84 0.72
N MET A 92 -24.19 -4.97 -0.23
CA MET A 92 -23.35 -3.79 -0.01
C MET A 92 -24.22 -2.53 0.00
N PHE A 93 -23.82 -1.55 0.79
CA PHE A 93 -24.55 -0.29 1.00
C PHE A 93 -23.63 0.90 0.72
N ILE A 94 -24.09 1.81 -0.14
CA ILE A 94 -23.43 3.07 -0.46
C ILE A 94 -23.64 4.06 0.68
N LEU A 95 -22.56 4.71 1.13
CA LEU A 95 -22.65 5.74 2.15
C LEU A 95 -23.29 7.03 1.61
N ARG A 96 -24.14 7.64 2.44
CA ARG A 96 -24.76 8.94 2.14
C ARG A 96 -23.85 10.13 2.47
N SER A 97 -22.76 9.91 3.21
CA SER A 97 -21.75 10.92 3.56
C SER A 97 -20.36 10.29 3.55
N LEU A 98 -19.36 11.06 3.11
CA LEU A 98 -17.96 10.67 3.10
C LEU A 98 -17.13 11.34 4.22
N GLU A 99 -17.77 12.01 5.18
CA GLU A 99 -17.07 12.76 6.25
C GLU A 99 -16.16 11.90 7.13
N ASN A 100 -16.51 10.63 7.32
CA ASN A 100 -15.78 9.70 8.19
C ASN A 100 -14.88 8.72 7.41
N VAL A 101 -14.67 8.96 6.11
CA VAL A 101 -13.81 8.11 5.29
C VAL A 101 -12.71 8.93 4.63
N THR A 102 -11.51 8.35 4.54
CA THR A 102 -10.40 8.99 3.86
C THR A 102 -10.65 9.01 2.36
N LEU A 103 -10.61 10.17 1.73
CA LEU A 103 -10.77 10.30 0.27
C LEU A 103 -9.47 9.92 -0.45
N PRO A 104 -9.54 9.27 -1.63
CA PRO A 104 -8.38 9.08 -2.49
C PRO A 104 -7.79 10.43 -2.92
N SER A 105 -6.50 10.46 -3.22
CA SER A 105 -5.82 11.70 -3.62
C SER A 105 -6.52 12.37 -4.81
N ARG A 106 -6.71 13.68 -4.73
CA ARG A 106 -7.39 14.55 -5.72
C ARG A 106 -8.90 14.39 -5.83
N TYR A 107 -9.51 13.47 -5.10
CA TYR A 107 -10.96 13.34 -5.05
C TYR A 107 -11.56 14.29 -4.00
N SER A 108 -12.74 14.82 -4.31
CA SER A 108 -13.56 15.63 -3.43
C SER A 108 -14.98 15.06 -3.37
N PRO A 109 -15.68 15.21 -2.23
CA PRO A 109 -17.04 14.71 -2.09
C PRO A 109 -18.01 15.55 -2.93
N LYS A 110 -18.98 14.89 -3.56
CA LYS A 110 -20.05 15.50 -4.35
C LYS A 110 -21.35 14.74 -4.12
N ALA A 111 -22.46 15.47 -4.01
CA ALA A 111 -23.78 14.84 -3.96
C ALA A 111 -24.09 14.15 -5.28
N PHE A 112 -24.57 12.91 -5.21
CA PHE A 112 -24.95 12.10 -6.36
C PHE A 112 -26.30 11.42 -6.10
N THR A 113 -27.07 11.17 -7.15
CA THR A 113 -28.36 10.46 -7.05
C THR A 113 -28.19 9.08 -7.67
N TYR A 114 -28.17 8.04 -6.83
CA TYR A 114 -28.05 6.65 -7.25
C TYR A 114 -29.43 5.99 -7.16
N HIS A 115 -29.99 5.57 -8.30
CA HIS A 115 -31.33 4.96 -8.39
C HIS A 115 -32.44 5.75 -7.64
N GLY A 116 -32.39 7.09 -7.72
CA GLY A 116 -33.36 7.98 -7.06
C GLY A 116 -33.07 8.31 -5.59
N GLU A 117 -32.04 7.71 -5.01
CA GLU A 117 -31.62 7.94 -3.64
C GLU A 117 -30.38 8.87 -3.58
N ALA A 118 -30.39 9.81 -2.63
CA ALA A 118 -29.25 10.70 -2.43
C ALA A 118 -28.09 9.99 -1.73
N VAL A 119 -26.92 10.00 -2.36
CA VAL A 119 -25.67 9.44 -1.85
C VAL A 119 -24.50 10.43 -2.01
N ALA A 120 -23.37 10.13 -1.36
CA ALA A 120 -22.15 10.89 -1.55
C ALA A 120 -21.20 10.12 -2.48
N ALA A 121 -20.78 10.78 -3.56
CA ALA A 121 -19.76 10.29 -4.47
C ALA A 121 -18.46 11.03 -4.25
N ALA A 122 -17.34 10.37 -4.53
CA ALA A 122 -16.05 11.01 -4.66
C ALA A 122 -15.77 11.22 -6.15
N VAL A 123 -15.47 12.47 -6.54
CA VAL A 123 -15.16 12.85 -7.93
C VAL A 123 -13.89 13.70 -7.98
N VAL A 124 -13.25 13.73 -9.15
CA VAL A 124 -12.21 14.72 -9.45
C VAL A 124 -12.84 15.80 -10.32
N GLU A 125 -12.87 17.04 -9.83
CA GLU A 125 -13.43 18.16 -10.59
C GLU A 125 -12.63 18.41 -11.87
N GLU A 126 -13.32 18.80 -12.94
CA GLU A 126 -12.74 19.13 -14.25
C GLU A 126 -11.85 18.01 -14.83
N SER A 127 -12.15 16.75 -14.50
CA SER A 127 -11.44 15.57 -14.98
C SER A 127 -12.44 14.49 -15.41
N ASP A 128 -12.02 13.68 -16.38
CA ASP A 128 -12.66 12.43 -16.79
C ASP A 128 -12.30 11.24 -15.87
N ALA A 129 -11.90 11.50 -14.62
CA ALA A 129 -11.60 10.42 -13.68
C ALA A 129 -12.90 9.69 -13.31
N PRO A 130 -12.85 8.38 -13.08
CA PRO A 130 -14.04 7.61 -12.74
C PRO A 130 -14.67 8.12 -11.45
N MET A 131 -16.00 8.17 -11.39
CA MET A 131 -16.72 8.47 -10.16
C MET A 131 -16.62 7.29 -9.20
N LEU A 132 -16.37 7.58 -7.93
CA LEU A 132 -16.24 6.58 -6.89
C LEU A 132 -17.41 6.65 -5.91
N LEU A 133 -17.95 5.50 -5.55
CA LEU A 133 -18.90 5.33 -4.45
C LEU A 133 -18.23 4.55 -3.32
N TYR A 134 -18.48 4.94 -2.08
CA TYR A 134 -17.97 4.18 -0.93
C TYR A 134 -19.03 3.18 -0.48
N LEU A 135 -18.71 1.90 -0.61
CA LEU A 135 -19.59 0.80 -0.28
C LEU A 135 -19.12 0.12 1.01
N THR A 136 -20.06 -0.37 1.80
CA THR A 136 -19.78 -1.23 2.94
C THR A 136 -20.87 -2.26 3.17
N ASN A 137 -20.55 -3.42 3.73
CA ASN A 137 -21.55 -4.37 4.19
C ASN A 137 -22.30 -3.84 5.44
N ALA A 138 -23.33 -4.54 5.89
CA ALA A 138 -24.17 -4.08 7.00
C ALA A 138 -23.39 -3.80 8.29
N SER A 139 -22.32 -4.55 8.57
CA SER A 139 -21.54 -4.43 9.81
C SER A 139 -20.39 -3.42 9.74
N GLY A 140 -20.01 -2.97 8.54
CA GLY A 140 -18.82 -2.15 8.35
C GLY A 140 -17.51 -2.94 8.18
N SER A 141 -17.54 -4.28 8.22
CA SER A 141 -16.32 -5.11 8.17
C SER A 141 -15.71 -5.21 6.78
N LEU A 142 -16.53 -5.13 5.73
CA LEU A 142 -16.10 -5.02 4.35
C LEU A 142 -16.45 -3.62 3.87
N ALA A 143 -15.45 -2.82 3.49
CA ALA A 143 -15.65 -1.45 3.07
C ALA A 143 -14.58 -0.97 2.09
N GLY A 144 -14.94 -0.11 1.15
CA GLY A 144 -14.00 0.44 0.19
C GLY A 144 -14.65 1.31 -0.88
N TYR A 145 -13.81 1.96 -1.69
CA TYR A 145 -14.27 2.67 -2.88
C TYR A 145 -14.46 1.71 -4.04
N TYR A 146 -15.54 1.92 -4.78
CA TYR A 146 -15.88 1.23 -6.02
C TYR A 146 -16.04 2.25 -7.13
N ILE A 147 -15.59 1.91 -8.32
CA ILE A 147 -15.86 2.68 -9.54
C ILE A 147 -17.29 2.39 -9.97
N TYR A 148 -18.08 3.44 -10.19
CA TYR A 148 -19.41 3.31 -10.77
C TYR A 148 -19.35 3.47 -12.30
N ASN A 149 -19.68 2.41 -13.01
CA ASN A 149 -19.91 2.45 -14.46
C ASN A 149 -21.41 2.68 -14.72
N ASP A 150 -21.76 3.94 -14.97
CA ASP A 150 -23.14 4.39 -15.22
C ASP A 150 -23.73 3.76 -16.49
N ALA A 151 -22.90 3.46 -17.51
CA ALA A 151 -23.38 2.93 -18.78
C ALA A 151 -24.02 1.55 -18.66
N ASN A 152 -23.53 0.72 -17.74
CA ASN A 152 -24.00 -0.64 -17.53
C ASN A 152 -24.58 -0.87 -16.13
N ASP A 153 -24.75 0.20 -15.34
CA ASP A 153 -25.13 0.15 -13.93
C ASP A 153 -24.35 -0.91 -13.15
N TYR A 154 -23.01 -0.80 -13.17
CA TYR A 154 -22.09 -1.81 -12.63
C TYR A 154 -21.06 -1.18 -11.70
N LEU A 155 -20.74 -1.87 -10.60
CA LEU A 155 -19.82 -1.40 -9.57
C LEU A 155 -18.66 -2.39 -9.41
N TYR A 156 -17.41 -1.93 -9.54
CA TYR A 156 -16.24 -2.78 -9.31
C TYR A 156 -15.18 -2.08 -8.45
N PRO A 157 -14.34 -2.83 -7.71
CA PRO A 157 -13.41 -2.25 -6.74
C PRO A 157 -12.46 -1.21 -7.35
N TYR A 158 -12.36 -0.04 -6.72
CA TYR A 158 -11.38 0.97 -7.09
C TYR A 158 -9.97 0.51 -6.70
N SER A 159 -9.10 0.39 -7.70
CA SER A 159 -7.74 -0.12 -7.52
C SER A 159 -6.73 0.81 -8.18
N THR A 160 -5.56 0.95 -7.56
CA THR A 160 -4.47 1.76 -8.11
C THR A 160 -3.12 1.08 -7.98
N ILE A 161 -2.26 1.30 -8.96
CA ILE A 161 -0.85 0.93 -8.90
C ILE A 161 -0.02 2.21 -8.89
N SER A 162 0.96 2.29 -7.98
CA SER A 162 1.88 3.41 -7.90
C SER A 162 3.25 2.99 -8.39
N SER A 163 3.80 3.72 -9.36
CA SER A 163 5.14 3.52 -9.89
C SER A 163 5.94 4.82 -9.76
N ALA A 164 7.01 4.81 -8.94
CA ALA A 164 8.02 5.84 -8.67
C ALA A 164 7.53 7.27 -8.33
N SER A 165 6.59 7.84 -9.08
CA SER A 165 5.94 9.14 -8.90
C SER A 165 4.57 9.27 -9.60
N LYS A 166 4.03 8.19 -10.17
CA LYS A 166 2.77 8.16 -10.92
C LYS A 166 1.83 7.13 -10.32
N THR A 167 0.56 7.49 -10.16
CA THR A 167 -0.49 6.56 -9.76
C THR A 167 -1.41 6.31 -10.95
N TYR A 168 -1.57 5.04 -11.30
CA TYR A 168 -2.49 4.59 -12.34
C TYR A 168 -3.74 4.05 -11.66
N ILE A 169 -4.91 4.40 -12.21
CA ILE A 169 -6.19 3.82 -11.79
C ILE A 169 -6.43 2.62 -12.70
N LEU A 170 -6.62 1.44 -12.13
CA LEU A 170 -6.97 0.25 -12.89
C LEU A 170 -8.46 0.28 -13.22
N LEU A 171 -8.78 -0.06 -14.46
CA LEU A 171 -10.13 -0.05 -14.99
C LEU A 171 -10.44 -1.40 -15.62
N GLU A 172 -11.73 -1.71 -15.74
CA GLU A 172 -12.16 -2.80 -16.60
C GLU A 172 -12.34 -2.27 -18.02
N PRO A 173 -11.84 -2.97 -19.04
CA PRO A 173 -12.06 -2.57 -20.42
C PRO A 173 -13.55 -2.68 -20.73
N ASP A 174 -14.13 -1.60 -21.23
CA ASP A 174 -15.47 -1.65 -21.80
C ASP A 174 -15.46 -2.58 -23.03
N GLY A 175 -16.61 -3.12 -23.41
CA GLY A 175 -16.74 -4.07 -24.53
C GLY A 175 -16.28 -3.55 -25.90
N ASN A 176 -15.99 -2.24 -26.02
CA ASN A 176 -15.47 -1.60 -27.24
C ASN A 176 -13.93 -1.53 -27.29
N VAL A 177 -13.24 -1.91 -26.22
CA VAL A 177 -11.77 -1.90 -26.18
C VAL A 177 -11.24 -3.18 -26.81
N GLU A 178 -10.59 -3.05 -27.96
CA GLU A 178 -9.98 -4.19 -28.64
C GLU A 178 -8.82 -4.77 -27.80
N ARG A 179 -8.88 -6.07 -27.54
CA ARG A 179 -7.80 -6.81 -26.90
C ARG A 179 -6.61 -6.89 -27.86
N PRO A 180 -5.37 -6.59 -27.42
CA PRO A 180 -4.17 -6.78 -28.23
C PRO A 180 -4.02 -8.23 -28.70
N GLU A 181 -3.66 -8.42 -29.97
CA GLU A 181 -3.38 -9.75 -30.54
C GLU A 181 -2.21 -10.44 -29.82
N GLY A 182 -2.30 -11.76 -29.67
CA GLY A 182 -1.27 -12.56 -28.97
C GLY A 182 -1.33 -12.51 -27.45
N PHE A 183 -2.36 -11.89 -26.88
CA PHE A 183 -2.59 -11.82 -25.43
C PHE A 183 -3.86 -12.55 -24.99
N VAL A 184 -3.81 -13.18 -23.82
CA VAL A 184 -4.96 -13.84 -23.18
C VAL A 184 -5.21 -13.33 -21.78
N GLU A 185 -6.48 -13.36 -21.37
CA GLU A 185 -6.88 -12.99 -20.02
C GLU A 185 -6.24 -13.88 -18.97
N THR A 186 -5.81 -13.26 -17.88
CA THR A 186 -5.21 -13.89 -16.72
C THR A 186 -5.41 -13.00 -15.49
N THR A 187 -4.93 -13.48 -14.35
CA THR A 187 -4.79 -12.69 -13.14
C THR A 187 -3.31 -12.44 -12.87
N LEU A 188 -2.96 -11.20 -12.56
CA LEU A 188 -1.62 -10.80 -12.15
C LEU A 188 -1.64 -10.40 -10.67
N GLU A 189 -0.78 -11.02 -9.86
CA GLU A 189 -0.60 -10.63 -8.46
C GLU A 189 0.50 -9.55 -8.34
N ILE A 190 0.15 -8.41 -7.74
CA ILE A 190 1.07 -7.32 -7.41
C ILE A 190 0.83 -6.96 -5.94
N ASP A 191 1.88 -6.96 -5.12
CA ASP A 191 1.82 -6.67 -3.68
C ASP A 191 0.77 -7.48 -2.91
N GLY A 192 0.59 -8.76 -3.28
CA GLY A 192 -0.39 -9.65 -2.66
C GLY A 192 -1.85 -9.35 -3.02
N LYS A 193 -2.08 -8.53 -4.05
CA LYS A 193 -3.41 -8.26 -4.63
C LYS A 193 -3.48 -8.79 -6.05
N ALA A 194 -4.59 -9.47 -6.35
CA ALA A 194 -4.89 -10.01 -7.66
C ALA A 194 -5.57 -8.94 -8.55
N TYR A 195 -5.08 -8.76 -9.77
CA TYR A 195 -5.62 -7.83 -10.75
C TYR A 195 -5.93 -8.55 -12.08
N PRO A 196 -7.06 -8.25 -12.73
CA PRO A 196 -7.31 -8.69 -14.11
C PRO A 196 -6.23 -8.15 -15.04
N ALA A 197 -5.59 -9.03 -15.80
CA ALA A 197 -4.51 -8.69 -16.71
C ALA A 197 -4.61 -9.49 -18.01
N LEU A 198 -3.81 -9.12 -18.99
CA LEU A 198 -3.57 -9.93 -20.18
C LEU A 198 -2.12 -10.40 -20.20
N LYS A 199 -1.88 -11.69 -20.48
CA LYS A 199 -0.54 -12.27 -20.63
C LYS A 199 -0.24 -12.58 -22.09
N ALA A 200 0.95 -12.24 -22.55
CA ALA A 200 1.42 -12.61 -23.88
C ALA A 200 1.59 -14.14 -23.98
N GLN A 201 1.11 -14.74 -25.07
CA GLN A 201 1.19 -16.20 -25.29
C GLN A 201 2.58 -16.65 -25.75
N ASP A 202 3.18 -15.93 -26.69
CA ASP A 202 4.40 -16.34 -27.40
C ASP A 202 5.61 -15.45 -27.11
N ALA A 203 5.58 -14.70 -26.01
CA ALA A 203 6.71 -13.86 -25.62
C ALA A 203 7.83 -14.67 -24.96
N GLN A 204 9.08 -14.32 -25.24
CA GLN A 204 10.22 -14.76 -24.41
C GLN A 204 10.17 -13.99 -23.09
N GLY A 205 9.49 -14.59 -22.10
CA GLY A 205 9.34 -14.04 -20.76
C GLY A 205 7.90 -13.68 -20.41
N ASP A 206 7.75 -13.12 -19.21
CA ASP A 206 6.46 -12.80 -18.62
C ASP A 206 6.06 -11.35 -18.94
N VAL A 207 5.27 -11.17 -19.98
CA VAL A 207 4.71 -9.86 -20.37
C VAL A 207 3.25 -9.79 -19.96
N TYR A 208 2.92 -8.87 -19.06
CA TYR A 208 1.55 -8.62 -18.60
C TYR A 208 1.10 -7.20 -18.95
N LEU A 209 -0.14 -7.08 -19.43
CA LEU A 209 -0.82 -5.83 -19.68
C LEU A 209 -1.95 -5.62 -18.69
N LEU A 210 -2.01 -4.43 -18.11
CA LEU A 210 -3.10 -3.96 -17.26
C LEU A 210 -3.84 -2.84 -17.97
N TYR A 211 -5.17 -2.89 -17.95
CA TYR A 211 -5.99 -1.81 -18.48
C TYR A 211 -6.21 -0.74 -17.41
N GLY A 212 -6.04 0.53 -17.76
CA GLY A 212 -6.19 1.59 -16.78
C GLY A 212 -6.07 2.99 -17.35
N ARG A 213 -6.05 3.95 -16.42
CA ARG A 213 -5.92 5.39 -16.65
C ARG A 213 -4.65 5.90 -16.01
N ASN A 214 -3.82 6.61 -16.77
CA ASN A 214 -2.62 7.25 -16.24
C ASN A 214 -2.92 8.61 -15.58
N PRO A 215 -1.94 9.26 -14.91
CA PRO A 215 -2.14 10.56 -14.27
C PRO A 215 -2.55 11.71 -15.21
N LYS A 216 -2.32 11.56 -16.53
CA LYS A 216 -2.72 12.54 -17.55
C LYS A 216 -4.15 12.30 -18.07
N GLY A 217 -4.79 11.22 -17.65
CA GLY A 217 -6.13 10.83 -18.11
C GLY A 217 -6.17 9.95 -19.35
N GLU A 218 -5.01 9.50 -19.85
CA GLU A 218 -4.99 8.60 -20.99
C GLU A 218 -5.43 7.20 -20.55
N LEU A 219 -6.38 6.63 -21.28
CA LEU A 219 -6.83 5.25 -21.15
C LEU A 219 -6.01 4.33 -22.07
N GLY A 220 -5.82 3.08 -21.64
CA GLY A 220 -5.24 2.05 -22.48
C GLY A 220 -4.62 0.91 -21.70
N TYR A 221 -3.96 0.02 -22.45
CA TYR A 221 -3.14 -1.03 -21.88
C TYR A 221 -1.77 -0.50 -21.49
N TYR A 222 -1.30 -0.92 -20.32
CA TYR A 222 0.02 -0.60 -19.79
C TYR A 222 0.74 -1.90 -19.46
N MET A 223 1.96 -2.04 -19.97
CA MET A 223 2.83 -3.16 -19.65
C MET A 223 3.40 -2.98 -18.25
N TYR A 224 3.28 -4.02 -17.44
CA TYR A 224 3.87 -4.08 -16.11
C TYR A 224 5.30 -4.61 -16.17
N SER A 225 6.22 -3.92 -15.51
CA SER A 225 7.61 -4.33 -15.33
C SER A 225 7.83 -4.76 -13.89
N PHE A 226 8.21 -6.02 -13.67
CA PHE A 226 8.58 -6.54 -12.35
C PHE A 226 9.96 -6.06 -11.87
N GLU A 227 10.78 -5.49 -12.76
CA GLU A 227 12.14 -5.05 -12.39
C GLU A 227 12.11 -3.75 -11.57
N ASP A 228 11.14 -2.88 -11.86
CA ASP A 228 11.06 -1.53 -11.30
C ASP A 228 9.64 -1.10 -10.90
N ASP A 229 8.71 -2.07 -10.85
CA ASP A 229 7.28 -1.89 -10.54
C ASP A 229 6.67 -0.74 -11.35
N SER A 230 7.01 -0.71 -12.64
CA SER A 230 6.62 0.36 -13.55
C SER A 230 5.57 -0.04 -14.57
N LEU A 231 4.79 0.97 -14.96
CA LEU A 231 3.75 0.87 -15.97
C LEU A 231 4.13 1.74 -17.16
N ILE A 232 4.36 1.08 -18.29
CA ILE A 232 4.72 1.70 -19.56
C ILE A 232 3.57 1.50 -20.53
N ARG A 233 3.16 2.57 -21.24
CA ARG A 233 2.04 2.49 -22.18
C ARG A 233 2.36 1.47 -23.27
N TYR A 234 1.47 0.49 -23.43
CA TYR A 234 1.55 -0.45 -24.52
C TYR A 234 1.01 0.22 -25.80
N ALA A 235 1.78 0.10 -26.87
CA ALA A 235 1.37 0.51 -28.20
C ALA A 235 1.74 -0.61 -29.17
N VAL A 236 0.79 -1.02 -30.00
CA VAL A 236 1.07 -1.93 -31.11
C VAL A 236 1.99 -1.17 -32.07
N LEU A 237 3.27 -1.52 -32.10
CA LEU A 237 4.16 -1.02 -33.14
C LEU A 237 3.65 -1.60 -34.47
N PRO A 238 3.48 -0.80 -35.54
CA PRO A 238 3.18 -1.34 -36.84
C PRO A 238 4.28 -2.33 -37.21
N VAL A 239 3.89 -3.55 -37.59
CA VAL A 239 4.78 -4.63 -38.04
C VAL A 239 5.75 -4.02 -39.04
N ARG A 240 7.05 -3.97 -38.71
CA ARG A 240 8.05 -3.68 -39.73
C ARG A 240 7.87 -4.77 -40.79
N PRO A 241 7.65 -4.44 -42.08
CA PRO A 241 7.55 -5.47 -43.10
C PRO A 241 8.80 -6.32 -42.99
N VAL A 242 8.59 -7.62 -42.75
CA VAL A 242 9.65 -8.62 -42.74
C VAL A 242 10.35 -8.46 -44.08
N ALA A 243 11.59 -7.98 -44.06
CA ALA A 243 12.41 -7.95 -45.26
C ALA A 243 12.36 -9.36 -45.86
N PRO A 244 12.06 -9.52 -47.17
CA PRO A 244 11.98 -10.83 -47.76
C PRO A 244 13.30 -11.56 -47.49
N THR A 245 13.19 -12.74 -46.88
CA THR A 245 14.26 -13.72 -46.75
C THR A 245 14.95 -13.81 -48.10
N PHE A 246 16.20 -13.34 -48.18
CA PHE A 246 17.05 -13.61 -49.33
C PHE A 246 17.18 -15.13 -49.41
N ALA A 247 16.50 -15.74 -50.37
CA ALA A 247 16.73 -17.12 -50.74
C ALA A 247 18.22 -17.28 -51.05
N GLN A 248 18.85 -18.28 -50.43
CA GLN A 248 20.22 -18.65 -50.77
C GLN A 248 20.22 -19.18 -52.21
N GLU A 249 20.84 -18.43 -53.12
CA GLU A 249 21.11 -18.89 -54.49
C GLU A 249 22.30 -19.86 -54.48
N GLU A 250 22.00 -21.12 -54.81
CA GLU A 250 22.93 -22.12 -55.31
C GLU A 250 23.41 -21.70 -56.73
N PRO A 251 24.71 -21.72 -57.06
CA PRO A 251 25.19 -21.08 -58.28
C PRO A 251 25.27 -22.07 -59.46
N GLU A 252 24.66 -21.72 -60.60
CA GLU A 252 25.13 -22.11 -61.94
C GLU A 252 24.49 -21.22 -63.05
N PRO A 253 25.04 -21.17 -64.28
CA PRO A 253 25.59 -19.96 -64.89
C PRO A 253 24.71 -19.31 -65.97
N ALA A 254 24.91 -18.00 -66.18
CA ALA A 254 24.35 -17.20 -67.29
C ALA A 254 25.13 -17.48 -68.62
N PRO A 255 24.64 -17.17 -69.86
CA PRO A 255 24.02 -15.89 -70.29
C PRO A 255 22.84 -16.06 -71.32
N VAL A 256 22.05 -15.07 -71.79
CA VAL A 256 22.34 -13.90 -72.67
C VAL A 256 21.02 -13.07 -72.93
N GLU A 257 21.13 -11.72 -73.01
CA GLU A 257 20.30 -10.67 -73.73
C GLU A 257 18.78 -10.49 -73.45
N GLU A 258 18.10 -9.33 -73.60
CA GLU A 258 18.37 -7.86 -73.66
C GLU A 258 16.99 -7.11 -73.56
N GLN A 259 16.87 -6.07 -72.69
CA GLN A 259 15.98 -4.86 -72.69
C GLN A 259 14.41 -4.93 -72.82
N PRO A 260 13.59 -3.88 -72.43
CA PRO A 260 13.86 -2.56 -71.77
C PRO A 260 12.95 -2.21 -70.54
N ALA A 261 13.17 -1.01 -69.97
CA ALA A 261 12.77 -0.40 -68.66
C ALA A 261 11.26 -0.12 -68.38
N PRO A 262 10.87 0.25 -67.13
CA PRO A 262 10.61 1.68 -66.81
C PRO A 262 10.88 2.06 -65.31
N PRO A 263 10.41 3.24 -64.80
CA PRO A 263 11.20 4.33 -64.23
C PRO A 263 11.60 4.20 -62.73
N GLU A 264 12.52 5.09 -62.36
CA GLU A 264 13.09 5.37 -61.03
C GLU A 264 12.04 5.79 -59.97
N PRO A 265 12.05 5.23 -58.75
CA PRO A 265 11.36 5.82 -57.61
C PRO A 265 12.30 6.71 -56.77
N GLU A 266 11.74 7.84 -56.35
CA GLU A 266 12.35 8.96 -55.64
C GLU A 266 13.16 8.55 -54.39
N GLN A 267 14.31 9.20 -54.20
CA GLN A 267 15.10 9.13 -52.97
C GLN A 267 14.28 9.63 -51.78
N ILE A 268 14.00 8.72 -50.84
CA ILE A 268 13.48 9.06 -49.52
C ILE A 268 14.66 9.56 -48.68
N ASP A 269 14.59 10.82 -48.25
CA ASP A 269 15.53 11.44 -47.32
C ASP A 269 15.64 10.59 -46.04
N THR A 270 16.74 9.87 -45.92
CA THR A 270 17.12 9.22 -44.66
C THR A 270 17.68 10.31 -43.73
N LEU A 271 17.07 10.47 -42.55
CA LEU A 271 17.54 11.38 -41.53
C LEU A 271 18.88 10.86 -40.97
N VAL A 272 19.99 11.24 -41.63
CA VAL A 272 21.35 10.93 -41.16
C VAL A 272 21.62 11.80 -39.93
N PHE A 273 21.61 11.19 -38.75
CA PHE A 273 22.04 11.85 -37.52
C PHE A 273 23.53 12.22 -37.65
N ASN A 274 23.77 13.48 -38.01
CA ASN A 274 25.11 14.03 -38.08
C ASN A 274 25.77 13.96 -36.69
N LYS A 275 27.04 13.56 -36.65
CA LYS A 275 27.88 13.50 -35.43
C LYS A 275 27.82 14.80 -34.62
N THR A 276 27.65 15.95 -35.27
CA THR A 276 27.46 17.25 -34.60
C THR A 276 26.13 17.37 -33.85
N MET A 277 25.04 16.78 -34.37
CA MET A 277 23.73 16.76 -33.68
C MET A 277 23.76 15.85 -32.45
N PHE A 278 24.50 14.74 -32.50
CA PHE A 278 24.67 13.84 -31.34
C PHE A 278 25.35 14.56 -30.15
N TYR A 279 26.38 15.37 -30.41
CA TYR A 279 27.06 16.14 -29.35
C TYR A 279 26.22 17.28 -28.78
N ILE A 280 25.36 17.90 -29.59
CA ILE A 280 24.43 18.95 -29.11
C ILE A 280 23.38 18.33 -28.18
N VAL A 281 22.80 17.19 -28.56
CA VAL A 281 21.83 16.47 -27.73
C VAL A 281 22.50 15.95 -26.45
N SER A 282 23.70 15.37 -26.53
CA SER A 282 24.42 14.89 -25.34
C SER A 282 24.80 16.03 -24.39
N GLY A 283 25.21 17.18 -24.92
CA GLY A 283 25.53 18.37 -24.13
C GLY A 283 24.30 18.91 -23.38
N SER A 284 23.14 18.94 -24.03
CA SER A 284 21.89 19.39 -23.40
C SER A 284 21.46 18.48 -22.25
N PHE A 285 21.62 17.16 -22.40
CA PHE A 285 21.34 16.19 -21.33
C PHE A 285 22.28 16.35 -20.13
N ALA A 286 23.57 16.60 -20.36
CA ALA A 286 24.53 16.83 -19.28
C ALA A 286 24.17 18.08 -18.46
N ILE A 287 23.77 19.17 -19.12
CA ILE A 287 23.35 20.40 -18.44
C ILE A 287 22.08 20.16 -17.63
N LEU A 288 21.08 19.48 -18.21
CA LEU A 288 19.83 19.17 -17.53
C LEU A 288 20.07 18.29 -16.30
N PHE A 289 20.95 17.30 -16.42
CA PHE A 289 21.36 16.45 -15.29
C PHE A 289 22.05 17.24 -14.17
N CYS A 290 22.95 18.18 -14.51
CA CYS A 290 23.57 19.07 -13.52
C CYS A 290 22.55 19.97 -12.80
N THR A 291 21.53 20.47 -13.52
CA THR A 291 20.48 21.30 -12.88
C THR A 291 19.61 20.49 -11.91
N VAL A 292 19.26 19.25 -12.26
CA VAL A 292 18.48 18.35 -11.41
C VAL A 292 19.26 17.98 -10.15
N LEU A 293 20.56 17.67 -10.28
CA LEU A 293 21.45 17.42 -9.15
C LEU A 293 21.55 18.65 -8.23
N GLY A 294 21.67 19.86 -8.80
CA GLY A 294 21.68 21.11 -8.03
C GLY A 294 20.39 21.30 -7.23
N LEU A 295 19.22 21.06 -7.84
CA LEU A 295 17.92 21.16 -7.17
C LEU A 295 17.75 20.13 -6.06
N LEU A 296 18.22 18.89 -6.28
CA LEU A 296 18.23 17.84 -5.27
C LEU A 296 19.07 18.24 -4.04
N ILE A 297 20.28 18.77 -4.25
CA ILE A 297 21.15 19.23 -3.17
C ILE A 297 20.50 20.39 -2.38
N VAL A 298 19.83 21.32 -3.07
CA VAL A 298 19.11 22.43 -2.43
C VAL A 298 17.93 21.92 -1.61
N ASN A 299 17.16 20.96 -2.12
CA ASN A 299 16.03 20.36 -1.39
C ASN A 299 16.50 19.57 -0.17
N LEU A 300 17.56 18.78 -0.29
CA LEU A 300 18.15 18.06 0.84
C LEU A 300 18.65 19.01 1.94
N LYS A 301 19.27 20.14 1.55
CA LYS A 301 19.66 21.19 2.52
C LYS A 301 18.46 21.86 3.18
N ARG A 302 17.40 22.16 2.43
CA ARG A 302 16.17 22.77 2.97
C ARG A 302 15.47 21.84 3.96
N ASP A 303 15.42 20.54 3.68
CA ASP A 303 14.83 19.55 4.57
C ASP A 303 15.66 19.33 5.84
N ALA A 304 16.98 19.31 5.73
CA ALA A 304 17.87 19.27 6.90
C ALA A 304 17.65 20.50 7.81
N GLN A 305 17.54 21.69 7.24
CA GLN A 305 17.25 22.92 8.00
C GLN A 305 15.86 22.90 8.64
N ARG A 306 14.84 22.38 7.97
CA ARG A 306 13.48 22.21 8.54
C ARG A 306 13.49 21.26 9.73
N ARG A 307 14.20 20.14 9.63
CA ARG A 307 14.35 19.16 10.74
C ARG A 307 15.09 19.75 11.93
N GLN A 308 16.17 20.50 11.70
CA GLN A 308 16.88 21.20 12.77
C GLN A 308 15.99 22.22 13.49
N ARG A 309 15.19 23.02 12.76
CA ARG A 309 14.25 23.98 13.37
C ARG A 309 13.13 23.28 14.15
N ALA A 310 12.63 22.15 13.67
CA ALA A 310 11.63 21.36 14.38
C ALA A 310 12.19 20.74 15.67
N ALA A 311 13.42 20.24 15.64
CA ALA A 311 14.11 19.70 16.81
C ALA A 311 14.40 20.78 17.86
N LEU A 312 14.83 21.98 17.45
CA LEU A 312 15.01 23.12 18.35
C LEU A 312 13.71 23.54 19.04
N ARG A 313 12.59 23.63 18.31
CA ARG A 313 11.29 23.95 18.91
C ARG A 313 10.80 22.88 19.89
N ARG A 314 11.07 21.60 19.62
CA ARG A 314 10.76 20.51 20.57
C ARG A 314 11.60 20.61 21.83
N ALA A 315 12.90 20.86 21.71
CA ALA A 315 13.78 21.05 22.86
C ALA A 315 13.42 22.31 23.70
N GLU A 316 12.95 23.38 23.06
CA GLU A 316 12.42 24.56 23.77
C GLU A 316 11.12 24.26 24.52
N LEU A 317 10.21 23.47 23.93
CA LEU A 317 8.96 23.04 24.59
C LEU A 317 9.22 22.12 25.78
N GLU A 318 10.14 21.16 25.66
CA GLU A 318 10.55 20.27 26.76
C GLU A 318 11.24 21.02 27.90
N ARG A 319 11.95 22.12 27.61
CA ARG A 319 12.51 23.01 28.64
C ARG A 319 11.46 23.91 29.29
N ALA A 320 10.43 24.31 28.55
CA ALA A 320 9.36 25.18 29.05
C ALA A 320 8.33 24.41 29.92
N TYR A 321 8.15 23.12 29.66
CA TYR A 321 7.26 22.24 30.42
C TYR A 321 7.99 20.94 30.81
N PRO A 322 8.89 20.96 31.81
CA PRO A 322 9.44 19.73 32.34
C PRO A 322 8.30 18.93 32.98
N GLU A 323 8.05 17.72 32.47
CA GLU A 323 7.04 16.81 33.02
C GLU A 323 7.27 16.65 34.53
N GLN A 324 6.29 17.05 35.34
CA GLN A 324 6.31 16.75 36.76
C GLN A 324 6.10 15.24 36.94
N PRO A 325 6.94 14.57 37.74
CA PRO A 325 6.79 13.13 37.97
C PRO A 325 5.48 12.88 38.73
N SER A 326 4.59 12.10 38.11
CA SER A 326 3.34 11.64 38.72
C SER A 326 3.66 10.79 39.95
N GLN A 327 3.16 11.22 41.11
CA GLN A 327 3.20 10.47 42.38
C GLN A 327 2.36 9.20 42.32
#